data_AF-A0A553PE03-F1
#
_entry.id   AF-A0A553PE03-F1
#
_cell.length_a   1.000
_cell.length_b   1.000
_cell.length_c   1.000
_cell.angle_alpha   90.00
_cell.angle_beta   90.00
_cell.angle_gamma   90.00
#
_symmetry.space_group_name_H-M   'P 1'
#
loop_
_entity.id
_entity.type
_entity.pdbx_description
1 polymer ?
#
loop_
_entity_poly.entity_id
_entity_poly.type
_entity_poly.pdbx_seq_one_letter_code
_entity_poly.pdbx_strand_id
1 'polypeptide(L)'
;MEKTVTVPLDISMESTAQKICQSKVCGDRVLTVNCGEEVSAWLSEFLGKPCRLIRQSPEFLREMKFGRATVLEIPTPLSLVNEAQFLLINRASVSFLQERINN
;
A
#
# COMPACT_ATOMS: atom_id res chain seq x y z
N MET A 1 7.81 8.22 26.66
CA MET A 1 6.55 8.66 26.01
C MET A 1 6.58 8.12 24.60
N GLU A 2 5.58 7.34 24.19
CA GLU A 2 5.46 6.95 22.78
C GLU A 2 5.14 8.20 21.96
N LYS A 3 6.00 8.52 21.00
CA LYS A 3 5.86 9.69 20.12
C LYS A 3 4.85 9.34 19.03
N THR A 4 3.78 10.11 18.90
CA THR A 4 2.79 9.95 17.80
C THR A 4 3.03 10.98 16.70
N VAL A 5 2.62 10.69 15.47
CA VAL A 5 2.64 11.64 14.33
C VAL A 5 1.23 11.77 13.75
N THR A 6 0.86 12.98 13.33
CA THR A 6 -0.45 13.26 12.70
C THR A 6 -0.25 13.58 11.23
N VAL A 7 -1.09 13.02 10.36
CA VAL A 7 -1.04 13.25 8.91
C VAL A 7 -2.40 13.73 8.44
N PRO A 8 -2.49 14.86 7.69
CA PRO A 8 -3.75 15.31 7.13
C PRO A 8 -4.36 14.29 6.16
N LEU A 9 -5.69 14.11 6.23
CA LEU A 9 -6.41 13.25 5.29
C LEU A 9 -6.45 13.85 3.88
N ASP A 10 -6.51 15.18 3.77
CA ASP A 10 -6.44 15.88 2.50
C ASP A 10 -5.05 16.50 2.34
N ILE A 11 -4.24 15.88 1.49
CA ILE A 11 -2.94 16.43 1.12
C ILE A 11 -3.26 17.38 -0.05
N SER A 12 -3.39 18.68 0.24
CA SER A 12 -3.77 19.65 -0.80
C SER A 12 -2.84 19.53 -2.01
N MET A 13 -3.46 19.41 -3.19
CA MET A 13 -2.76 19.21 -4.46
C MET A 13 -2.13 20.51 -5.00
N GLU A 14 -2.10 21.58 -4.23
CA GLU A 14 -1.62 22.89 -4.69
C GLU A 14 -0.08 23.01 -4.65
N SER A 15 0.62 22.05 -4.02
CA SER A 15 2.10 22.00 -3.98
C SER A 15 2.68 20.72 -4.64
N THR A 16 1.96 20.12 -5.60
CA THR A 16 2.07 18.68 -5.94
C THR A 16 3.21 18.30 -6.85
N ALA A 17 3.78 19.24 -7.62
CA ALA A 17 4.87 18.92 -8.55
C ALA A 17 6.10 18.32 -7.86
N GLN A 18 6.33 18.63 -6.58
CA GLN A 18 7.45 18.12 -5.78
C GLN A 18 7.10 16.88 -4.92
N LYS A 19 5.83 16.43 -4.93
CA LYS A 19 5.36 15.35 -4.06
C LYS A 19 5.13 14.02 -4.78
N ILE A 20 5.01 14.03 -6.12
CA ILE A 20 4.84 12.79 -6.89
C ILE A 20 6.18 12.04 -6.94
N CYS A 21 6.17 10.80 -6.48
CA CYS A 21 7.29 9.89 -6.54
C CYS A 21 6.90 8.62 -7.28
N GLN A 22 7.88 8.03 -7.95
CA GLN A 22 7.72 6.74 -8.58
C GLN A 22 8.30 5.67 -7.66
N SER A 23 7.52 4.63 -7.40
CA SER A 23 7.94 3.48 -6.60
C SER A 23 7.66 2.16 -7.34
N LYS A 24 7.97 1.05 -6.67
CA LYS A 24 7.61 -0.30 -7.13
C LYS A 24 6.86 -1.04 -6.03
N VAL A 25 5.71 -1.60 -6.37
CA VAL A 25 4.93 -2.49 -5.50
C VAL A 25 4.75 -3.81 -6.24
N CYS A 26 5.25 -4.90 -5.66
CA CYS A 26 5.10 -6.26 -6.22
C CYS A 26 5.59 -6.38 -7.67
N GLY A 27 6.68 -5.67 -7.97
CA GLY A 27 7.29 -5.61 -9.30
C GLY A 27 6.67 -4.58 -10.24
N ASP A 28 5.53 -3.98 -9.91
CA ASP A 28 4.85 -3.00 -10.74
C ASP A 28 5.26 -1.57 -10.39
N ARG A 29 5.55 -0.76 -11.41
CA ARG A 29 5.81 0.67 -11.24
C ARG A 29 4.52 1.36 -10.82
N VAL A 30 4.58 2.18 -9.77
CA VAL A 30 3.45 2.96 -9.27
C VAL A 30 3.79 4.44 -9.15
N LEU A 31 2.81 5.31 -9.37
CA LEU A 31 2.90 6.73 -9.05
C LEU A 31 2.19 7.00 -7.73
N THR A 32 2.90 7.69 -6.83
CA THR A 32 2.45 7.94 -5.46
C THR A 32 2.78 9.35 -5.02
N VAL A 33 2.13 9.84 -3.97
CA VAL A 33 2.36 11.15 -3.36
C VAL A 33 3.05 10.96 -2.03
N ASN A 34 4.18 11.64 -1.79
CA ASN A 34 4.84 11.65 -0.48
C ASN A 34 4.00 12.41 0.54
N CYS A 35 3.83 11.84 1.74
CA CYS A 35 3.03 12.43 2.82
C CYS A 35 3.79 13.49 3.65
N GLY A 36 5.07 13.74 3.36
CA GLY A 36 5.87 14.79 4.00
C GLY A 36 7.08 14.27 4.79
N GLU A 37 7.99 15.18 5.11
CA GLU A 37 9.25 14.86 5.79
C GLU A 37 9.05 14.51 7.27
N GLU A 38 8.10 15.14 7.96
CA GLU A 38 7.83 14.88 9.38
C GLU A 38 7.47 13.41 9.64
N VAL A 39 6.50 12.88 8.88
CA VAL A 39 6.10 11.46 8.98
C VAL A 39 7.19 10.52 8.49
N SER A 40 8.00 10.94 7.51
CA SER A 40 9.12 10.14 7.00
C SER A 40 10.23 10.02 8.05
N ALA A 41 10.57 11.11 8.73
CA ALA A 41 11.52 11.11 9.84
C ALA A 41 11.00 10.27 11.02
N TRP A 42 9.72 10.43 11.37
CA TRP A 42 9.09 9.63 12.42
C TRP A 42 9.12 8.13 12.12
N LEU A 43 8.74 7.73 10.90
CA LEU A 43 8.79 6.31 10.47
C LEU A 43 10.21 5.78 10.43
N SER A 44 11.16 6.61 10.00
CA SER A 44 12.56 6.21 9.91
C SER A 44 13.18 5.96 11.29
N GLU A 45 12.85 6.84 12.25
CA GLU A 45 13.23 6.70 13.66
C GLU A 45 12.60 5.43 14.24
N PHE A 46 11.30 5.22 14.03
CA PHE A 46 10.58 4.06 14.56
C PHE A 46 11.08 2.71 13.99
N LEU A 47 11.33 2.64 12.69
CA LEU A 47 11.78 1.40 12.02
C LEU A 47 13.30 1.22 12.02
N GLY A 48 14.07 2.22 12.49
CA GLY A 48 15.54 2.18 12.51
C GLY A 48 16.18 2.19 11.11
N LYS A 49 15.48 2.64 10.07
CA LYS A 49 15.97 2.68 8.69
C LYS A 49 15.28 3.78 7.87
N PRO A 50 15.93 4.34 6.84
CA PRO A 50 15.31 5.36 5.99
C PRO A 50 14.00 4.87 5.36
N CYS A 51 12.90 5.52 5.71
CA CYS A 51 11.53 5.19 5.28
C CYS A 51 10.78 6.46 4.90
N ARG A 52 9.80 6.32 4.00
CA ARG A 52 8.88 7.40 3.61
C ARG A 52 7.47 6.87 3.59
N LEU A 53 6.52 7.69 4.04
CA LEU A 53 5.11 7.40 3.86
C LEU A 53 4.65 7.92 2.50
N ILE A 54 4.04 7.05 1.72
CA ILE A 54 3.49 7.35 0.39
C ILE A 54 2.00 7.02 0.34
N ARG A 55 1.25 7.79 -0.43
CA ARG A 55 -0.17 7.58 -0.72
C ARG A 55 -0.35 7.32 -2.21
N GLN A 56 -1.26 6.43 -2.57
CA GLN A 56 -1.64 6.24 -3.96
C GLN A 56 -2.25 7.51 -4.54
N SER A 57 -1.76 7.94 -5.70
CA SER A 57 -2.39 9.03 -6.45
C SER A 57 -3.69 8.52 -7.08
N PRO A 58 -4.81 9.26 -6.97
CA PRO A 58 -6.09 8.85 -7.57
C PRO A 58 -6.02 8.80 -9.11
N GLU A 59 -5.06 9.49 -9.72
CA GLU A 59 -4.79 9.48 -11.16
C GLU A 59 -4.03 8.22 -11.62
N PHE A 60 -3.56 7.37 -10.70
CA PHE A 60 -2.78 6.18 -11.03
C PHE A 60 -3.51 4.88 -10.68
N LEU A 61 -3.78 4.09 -11.72
CA LEU A 61 -4.35 2.74 -11.61
C LEU A 61 -3.24 1.70 -11.83
N ARG A 62 -3.06 0.79 -10.88
CA ARG A 62 -2.24 -0.40 -11.07
C ARG A 62 -3.13 -1.53 -11.58
N GLU A 63 -2.73 -2.24 -12.63
CA GLU A 63 -3.53 -3.36 -13.15
C GLU A 63 -3.24 -4.68 -12.42
N MET A 64 -4.30 -5.46 -12.18
CA MET A 64 -4.17 -6.83 -11.71
C MET A 64 -3.66 -7.74 -12.84
N LYS A 65 -2.61 -8.52 -12.57
CA LYS A 65 -2.06 -9.48 -13.55
C LYS A 65 -2.86 -10.78 -13.64
N PHE A 66 -3.49 -11.19 -12.54
CA PHE A 66 -4.31 -12.41 -12.46
C PHE A 66 -5.80 -12.06 -12.61
N GLY A 67 -6.58 -12.89 -13.31
CA GLY A 67 -8.03 -12.69 -13.46
C GLY A 67 -8.50 -12.15 -14.82
N ARG A 68 -7.59 -11.91 -15.77
CA ARG A 68 -7.92 -11.57 -17.18
C ARG A 68 -8.64 -12.69 -17.96
N ALA A 69 -9.01 -13.79 -17.31
CA ALA A 69 -9.67 -14.94 -17.92
C ALA A 69 -11.21 -14.77 -18.04
N THR A 70 -11.78 -13.65 -17.60
CA THR A 70 -13.21 -13.37 -17.79
C THR A 70 -13.43 -12.51 -19.03
N VAL A 71 -14.52 -12.77 -19.75
CA VAL A 71 -14.89 -12.31 -21.11
C VAL A 71 -14.97 -10.77 -21.27
N LEU A 72 -14.84 -10.02 -20.18
CA LEU A 72 -14.84 -8.57 -20.19
C LEU A 72 -13.43 -8.10 -19.82
N GLU A 73 -12.69 -7.58 -20.80
CA GLU A 73 -11.35 -6.99 -20.66
C GLU A 73 -11.34 -5.68 -19.83
N ILE A 74 -12.17 -5.59 -18.79
CA ILE A 74 -12.25 -4.40 -17.94
C ILE A 74 -11.05 -4.45 -16.98
N PRO A 75 -10.17 -3.43 -17.00
CA PRO A 75 -9.09 -3.34 -16.03
C PRO A 75 -9.68 -3.27 -14.61
N THR A 76 -9.33 -4.24 -13.77
CA THR A 76 -9.63 -4.17 -12.33
C THR A 76 -8.47 -3.47 -11.64
N PRO A 77 -8.63 -2.21 -11.20
CA PRO A 77 -7.55 -1.48 -10.57
C PRO A 77 -7.22 -2.09 -9.21
N LEU A 78 -5.94 -2.35 -8.98
CA LEU A 78 -5.37 -2.64 -7.69
C LEU A 78 -4.92 -1.36 -7.03
N SER A 79 -5.11 -1.31 -5.71
CA SER A 79 -4.39 -0.38 -4.86
C SER A 79 -2.93 -0.84 -4.65
N LEU A 80 -2.22 -0.27 -3.68
CA LEU A 80 -0.89 -0.73 -3.26
C LEU A 80 -0.90 -2.09 -2.52
N VAL A 81 -1.98 -2.87 -2.65
CA VAL A 81 -2.11 -4.27 -2.21
C VAL A 81 -1.13 -5.19 -2.95
N ASN A 82 -0.92 -6.41 -2.49
CA ASN A 82 0.03 -7.33 -3.12
C ASN A 82 -0.41 -7.79 -4.54
N GLU A 83 -1.25 -8.83 -4.59
CA GLU A 83 -1.70 -9.47 -5.84
C GLU A 83 -3.20 -9.35 -6.08
N ALA A 84 -4.00 -9.24 -5.01
CA ALA A 84 -5.47 -9.14 -5.08
C ALA A 84 -6.00 -8.08 -4.11
N GLN A 85 -7.16 -7.51 -4.45
CA GLN A 85 -7.82 -6.48 -3.64
C GLN A 85 -8.43 -7.03 -2.34
N PHE A 86 -8.78 -8.32 -2.33
CA PHE A 86 -9.39 -8.99 -1.19
C PHE A 86 -8.66 -10.29 -0.88
N LEU A 87 -8.52 -10.58 0.41
CA LEU A 87 -8.06 -11.87 0.93
C LEU A 87 -9.22 -12.50 1.69
N LEU A 88 -9.72 -13.64 1.21
CA LEU A 88 -10.75 -14.41 1.92
C LEU A 88 -10.08 -15.47 2.79
N ILE A 89 -10.40 -15.45 4.07
CA ILE A 89 -9.98 -16.46 5.05
C ILE A 89 -11.19 -16.89 5.88
N ASN A 90 -11.14 -18.10 6.44
CA ASN A 90 -12.18 -18.57 7.34
C ASN A 90 -11.60 -19.14 8.64
N ARG A 91 -12.41 -19.13 9.70
CA ARG A 91 -11.98 -19.58 11.03
C ARG A 91 -11.49 -21.02 11.03
N ALA A 92 -12.17 -21.92 10.31
CA ALA A 92 -11.79 -23.34 10.25
C ALA A 92 -10.38 -23.54 9.66
N SER A 93 -10.04 -22.80 8.58
CA SER A 93 -8.71 -22.84 7.96
C SER A 93 -7.60 -22.35 8.90
N VAL A 94 -7.89 -21.34 9.73
CA VAL A 94 -6.92 -20.81 10.70
C VAL A 94 -6.72 -21.77 11.87
N SER A 95 -7.80 -22.33 12.43
CA SER A 95 -7.72 -23.33 13.51
C SER A 95 -6.91 -24.56 13.09
N PHE A 96 -7.20 -25.08 11.89
CA PHE A 96 -6.47 -26.21 11.34
C PHE A 96 -4.97 -25.93 11.16
N LEU A 97 -4.60 -24.72 10.72
CA LEU A 97 -3.20 -24.33 10.58
C LEU A 97 -2.51 -24.21 11.94
N GLN A 98 -3.21 -23.65 12.94
CA GLN A 98 -2.67 -23.48 14.30
C GLN A 98 -2.33 -24.81 14.97
N GLU A 99 -3.18 -25.83 14.82
CA GLU A 99 -2.92 -27.19 15.33
C GLU A 99 -1.64 -27.81 14.77
N ARG A 100 -1.27 -27.46 13.52
CA ARG A 100 -0.09 -28.00 12.84
C ARG A 100 1.20 -27.25 13.13
N ILE A 101 1.12 -25.97 13.44
CA ILE A 101 2.30 -25.15 13.80
C ILE A 101 2.72 -25.42 15.24
N ASN A 102 1.78 -25.80 16.11
CA ASN A 102 2.05 -26.07 17.52
C ASN A 102 2.49 -27.53 17.82
N ASN A 103 2.65 -28.36 16.80
CA ASN A 103 3.24 -29.71 16.88
C ASN A 103 4.67 -29.68 16.34
#